data_AF-A0A382Y5C0-F1
#
_entry.id   AF-A0A382Y5C0-F1
#
_cell.length_a   1.000
_cell.length_b   1.000
_cell.length_c   1.000
_cell.angle_alpha   90.00
_cell.angle_beta   90.00
_cell.angle_gamma   90.00
#
_symmetry.space_group_name_H-M   'P 1'
#
loop_
_entity.id
_entity.type
_entity.pdbx_description
1 polymer ?
#
loop_
_entity_poly.entity_id
_entity_poly.type
_entity_poly.pdbx_seq_one_letter_code
_entity_poly.pdbx_strand_id
1 'polypeptide(L)'
;MLALEAQRRSYKIYYYETKNLTFFKNRVYALSQEVEFNENKKKFYSIKNSRIFDLSQASFIFMRQNPPFNMDYITATFILERISKKIKIINDPSAVRNMPEKLYSME
;
A
#
# COMPACT_ATOMS: atom_id res chain seq x y z
N MET A 1 0.18 11.18 12.44
CA MET A 1 0.50 10.05 11.53
C MET A 1 -0.60 9.91 10.47
N LEU A 2 -0.29 9.62 9.19
CA LEU A 2 -1.30 9.57 8.10
C LEU A 2 -2.46 8.60 8.38
N ALA A 3 -2.15 7.39 8.88
CA ALA A 3 -3.18 6.39 9.18
C ALA A 3 -4.14 6.82 10.32
N LEU A 4 -3.63 7.55 11.33
CA LEU A 4 -4.48 8.11 12.39
C LEU A 4 -5.44 9.17 11.85
N GLU A 5 -4.96 10.04 10.96
CA GLU A 5 -5.81 11.06 10.34
C GLU A 5 -6.86 10.45 9.40
N ALA A 6 -6.50 9.43 8.62
CA ALA A 6 -7.45 8.67 7.83
C ALA A 6 -8.53 8.02 8.72
N GLN A 7 -8.15 7.42 9.85
CA GLN A 7 -9.09 6.84 10.81
C GLN A 7 -10.00 7.90 11.45
N ARG A 8 -9.48 9.08 11.81
CA ARG A 8 -10.30 10.22 12.32
C ARG A 8 -11.35 10.68 11.31
N ARG A 9 -11.06 10.55 10.02
CA ARG A 9 -11.99 10.80 8.91
C ARG A 9 -12.85 9.59 8.55
N SER A 10 -12.92 8.59 9.43
CA SER A 10 -13.73 7.38 9.29
C SER A 10 -13.34 6.43 8.15
N TYR A 11 -12.11 6.54 7.62
CA TYR A 11 -11.58 5.52 6.72
C TYR A 11 -11.15 4.27 7.48
N LYS A 12 -11.41 3.11 6.89
CA LYS A 12 -10.82 1.84 7.32
C LYS A 12 -9.38 1.74 6.81
N ILE A 13 -8.48 1.27 7.67
CA ILE A 13 -7.08 1.08 7.29
C ILE A 13 -6.83 -0.40 7.03
N TYR A 14 -6.37 -0.71 5.82
CA TYR A 14 -5.92 -2.04 5.45
C TYR A 14 -4.41 -2.01 5.22
N TYR A 15 -3.69 -2.88 5.93
CA TYR A 15 -2.26 -3.08 5.80
C TYR A 15 -1.98 -4.38 5.05
N TYR A 16 -1.03 -4.35 4.11
CA TYR A 16 -0.52 -5.53 3.42
C TYR A 16 0.96 -5.35 3.09
N GLU A 17 1.66 -6.46 2.91
CA GLU A 17 3.04 -6.48 2.41
C GLU A 17 3.07 -6.73 0.90
N THR A 18 4.13 -6.29 0.21
CA THR A 18 4.29 -6.46 -1.25
C THR A 18 4.13 -7.92 -1.69
N LYS A 19 4.68 -8.88 -0.93
CA LYS A 19 4.56 -10.32 -1.17
C LYS A 19 3.12 -10.87 -1.09
N ASN A 20 2.20 -10.12 -0.49
CA ASN A 20 0.79 -10.50 -0.35
C ASN A 20 -0.07 -10.03 -1.53
N LEU A 21 0.51 -9.35 -2.52
CA LEU A 21 -0.20 -8.93 -3.72
C LEU A 21 -0.38 -10.10 -4.69
N THR A 22 -1.56 -10.21 -5.27
CA THR A 22 -1.88 -11.22 -6.28
C THR A 22 -2.65 -10.59 -7.42
N PHE A 23 -2.21 -10.82 -8.66
CA PHE A 23 -2.95 -10.45 -9.86
C PHE A 23 -3.69 -11.67 -10.40
N PHE A 24 -5.02 -11.60 -10.49
CA PHE A 24 -5.84 -12.69 -10.98
C PHE A 24 -7.05 -12.16 -11.76
N LYS A 25 -7.28 -12.70 -12.96
CA LYS A 25 -8.40 -12.31 -13.85
C LYS A 25 -8.58 -10.79 -13.96
N ASN A 26 -7.48 -10.07 -14.24
CA ASN A 26 -7.46 -8.62 -14.40
C ASN A 26 -7.87 -7.80 -13.17
N ARG A 27 -7.74 -8.39 -11.98
CA ARG A 27 -7.94 -7.74 -10.69
C ARG A 27 -6.71 -7.94 -9.81
N VAL A 28 -6.52 -7.00 -8.89
CA VAL A 28 -5.44 -7.06 -7.90
C VAL A 28 -6.07 -7.29 -6.54
N TYR A 29 -5.60 -8.34 -5.88
CA TYR A 29 -5.98 -8.68 -4.52
C TYR A 29 -4.78 -8.56 -3.59
N ALA A 30 -5.04 -8.31 -2.32
CA ALA A 30 -4.03 -8.38 -1.28
C ALA A 30 -4.54 -9.16 -0.07
N LEU A 31 -3.75 -10.11 0.44
CA LEU A 31 -3.97 -10.59 1.81
C LEU A 31 -3.63 -9.46 2.78
N SER A 32 -4.67 -8.89 3.37
CA SER A 32 -4.64 -7.64 4.12
C SER A 32 -5.16 -7.81 5.54
N GLN A 33 -4.63 -7.01 6.44
CA GLN A 33 -5.09 -6.89 7.82
C GLN A 33 -5.85 -5.58 7.99
N GLU A 34 -7.05 -5.63 8.56
CA GLU A 34 -7.74 -4.42 9.02
C GLU A 34 -7.10 -3.95 10.33
N VAL A 35 -6.57 -2.73 10.34
CA VAL A 35 -5.79 -2.18 11.45
C VAL A 35 -6.51 -0.98 12.06
N GLU A 36 -6.55 -0.94 13.38
CA GLU A 36 -7.04 0.20 14.16
C GLU A 36 -5.90 0.78 15.00
N PHE A 37 -5.73 2.10 14.93
CA PHE A 37 -4.65 2.82 15.63
C PHE A 37 -5.17 3.51 16.90
N ASN A 38 -4.34 3.52 17.94
CA ASN A 38 -4.60 4.13 19.24
C ASN A 38 -3.39 4.99 19.66
N GLU A 39 -3.47 6.31 19.45
CA GLU A 39 -2.35 7.23 19.67
C GLU A 39 -1.87 7.30 21.13
N ASN A 40 -2.75 7.07 22.09
CA ASN A 40 -2.48 7.24 23.52
C ASN A 40 -2.06 5.95 24.24
N LYS A 41 -1.87 4.83 23.51
CA LYS A 41 -1.54 3.52 24.11
C LYS A 41 -0.10 3.12 23.77
N LYS A 42 0.58 2.47 24.73
CA LYS A 42 1.89 1.84 24.50
C LYS A 42 1.85 0.84 23.32
N LYS A 43 0.75 0.08 23.21
CA LYS A 43 0.40 -0.69 22.02
C LYS A 43 -0.47 0.19 21.11
N PHE A 44 0.17 0.86 20.16
CA PHE A 44 -0.44 1.92 19.35
C PHE A 44 -1.30 1.41 18.18
N TYR A 45 -1.40 0.09 17.97
CA TYR A 45 -2.28 -0.50 16.95
C TYR A 45 -2.82 -1.88 17.37
N SER A 46 -3.94 -2.27 16.77
CA SER A 46 -4.53 -3.62 16.85
C SER A 46 -4.97 -4.10 15.47
N ILE A 47 -4.81 -5.40 15.23
CA ILE A 47 -5.34 -6.08 14.03
C ILE A 47 -6.73 -6.59 14.39
N LYS A 48 -7.74 -6.22 13.60
CA LYS A 48 -9.14 -6.61 13.81
C LYS A 48 -9.47 -7.92 13.11
N ASN A 49 -9.02 -8.06 11.87
CA ASN A 49 -9.23 -9.25 11.05
C ASN A 49 -8.15 -9.33 9.94
N SER A 50 -8.08 -10.49 9.29
CA SER A 50 -7.30 -10.72 8.07
C SER A 50 -8.26 -11.15 6.96
N ARG A 51 -8.09 -10.63 5.76
CA ARG A 51 -8.93 -10.95 4.59
C ARG A 51 -8.18 -10.78 3.28
N ILE A 52 -8.60 -11.52 2.27
CA ILE A 52 -8.28 -11.18 0.89
C ILE A 52 -9.14 -9.97 0.51
N PHE A 53 -8.50 -8.87 0.12
CA PHE A 53 -9.15 -7.62 -0.24
C PHE A 53 -8.94 -7.32 -1.72
N ASP A 54 -10.02 -7.06 -2.46
CA ASP A 54 -9.97 -6.56 -3.85
C ASP A 54 -9.55 -5.09 -3.79
N LEU A 55 -8.33 -4.79 -4.25
CA LEU A 55 -7.77 -3.44 -4.14
C LEU A 55 -8.54 -2.40 -4.95
N SER A 56 -9.37 -2.82 -5.93
CA SER A 56 -10.23 -1.90 -6.67
C SER A 56 -11.35 -1.30 -5.81
N GLN A 57 -11.63 -1.86 -4.63
CA GLN A 57 -12.63 -1.34 -3.70
C GLN A 57 -12.10 -0.28 -2.73
N ALA A 58 -10.77 -0.07 -2.69
CA ALA A 58 -10.21 1.01 -1.86
C ALA A 58 -10.52 2.39 -2.45
N SER A 59 -10.54 3.41 -1.59
CA SER A 59 -10.61 4.81 -2.05
C SER A 59 -9.24 5.31 -2.55
N PHE A 60 -8.17 4.84 -1.92
CA PHE A 60 -6.78 5.15 -2.27
C PHE A 60 -5.86 4.04 -1.76
N ILE A 61 -4.73 3.88 -2.42
CA ILE A 61 -3.67 2.94 -2.01
C ILE A 61 -2.42 3.75 -1.72
N PHE A 62 -1.82 3.54 -0.54
CA PHE A 62 -0.50 4.08 -0.23
C PHE A 62 0.58 3.04 -0.49
N MET A 63 1.45 3.29 -1.47
CA MET A 63 2.67 2.54 -1.71
C MET A 63 3.77 3.07 -0.79
N ARG A 64 3.90 2.46 0.39
CA ARG A 64 4.88 2.85 1.42
C ARG A 64 5.68 1.65 1.91
N GLN A 65 6.67 1.23 1.12
CA GLN A 65 7.68 0.28 1.53
C GLN A 65 8.94 1.04 1.95
N ASN A 66 9.54 0.68 3.07
CA ASN A 66 10.88 1.18 3.41
C ASN A 66 11.93 0.43 2.55
N PRO A 67 13.06 1.06 2.21
CA PRO A 67 14.19 0.36 1.58
C PRO A 67 14.57 -0.93 2.32
N PRO A 68 15.09 -1.96 1.61
CA PRO A 68 15.62 -1.90 0.25
C PRO A 68 14.57 -2.03 -0.86
N PHE A 69 14.89 -1.44 -2.01
CA PHE A 69 14.13 -1.60 -3.25
C PHE A 69 14.46 -2.97 -3.87
N ASN A 70 13.75 -4.02 -3.42
CA ASN A 70 13.98 -5.40 -3.81
C ASN A 70 13.01 -5.87 -4.93
N MET A 71 13.14 -7.13 -5.37
CA MET A 71 12.30 -7.69 -6.43
C MET A 71 10.81 -7.72 -6.08
N ASP A 72 10.44 -7.94 -4.82
CA ASP A 72 9.04 -7.91 -4.40
C ASP A 72 8.45 -6.51 -4.53
N TYR A 73 9.23 -5.48 -4.19
CA TYR A 73 8.79 -4.10 -4.35
C TYR A 73 8.70 -3.68 -5.82
N ILE A 74 9.66 -4.08 -6.66
CA ILE A 74 9.58 -3.89 -8.13
C ILE A 74 8.33 -4.57 -8.68
N THR A 75 8.09 -5.83 -8.32
CA THR A 75 6.93 -6.59 -8.78
C THR A 75 5.63 -5.91 -8.35
N ALA A 76 5.57 -5.42 -7.11
CA ALA A 76 4.44 -4.65 -6.62
C ALA A 76 4.15 -3.39 -7.47
N THR A 77 5.19 -2.68 -7.94
CA THR A 77 4.98 -1.52 -8.82
C THR A 77 4.22 -1.90 -10.10
N PHE A 78 4.64 -2.98 -10.78
CA PHE A 78 4.01 -3.45 -12.01
C PHE A 78 2.59 -3.95 -11.78
N ILE A 79 2.33 -4.63 -10.66
CA ILE A 79 0.99 -5.10 -10.31
C ILE A 79 0.05 -3.92 -10.04
N LEU A 80 0.48 -2.96 -9.22
CA LEU A 80 -0.33 -1.80 -8.85
C LEU A 80 -0.59 -0.87 -10.06
N GLU A 81 0.37 -0.75 -10.97
CA GLU A 81 0.19 0.00 -12.23
C GLU A 81 -0.98 -0.52 -13.08
N ARG A 82 -1.35 -1.80 -12.98
CA ARG A 82 -2.51 -2.36 -13.70
C ARG A 82 -3.84 -1.73 -13.30
N ILE A 83 -3.91 -1.15 -12.09
CA ILE A 83 -5.14 -0.54 -11.57
C ILE A 83 -5.01 0.97 -11.34
N SER A 84 -3.85 1.59 -11.61
CA SER A 84 -3.60 3.02 -11.35
C SER A 84 -4.53 3.97 -12.10
N LYS A 85 -5.13 3.53 -13.23
CA LYS A 85 -6.16 4.29 -13.96
C LYS A 85 -7.53 4.27 -13.30
N LYS A 86 -7.79 3.31 -12.40
CA LYS A 86 -9.09 3.09 -11.74
C LYS A 86 -9.09 3.54 -10.29
N ILE A 87 -7.94 3.42 -9.61
CA ILE A 87 -7.77 3.80 -8.21
C ILE A 87 -6.56 4.71 -8.05
N LYS A 88 -6.68 5.71 -7.18
CA LYS A 88 -5.57 6.61 -6.86
C LYS A 88 -4.53 5.87 -6.01
N ILE A 89 -3.31 5.75 -6.54
CA ILE A 89 -2.17 5.12 -5.85
C ILE A 89 -1.13 6.21 -5.55
N ILE A 90 -0.63 6.23 -4.32
CA ILE A 90 0.29 7.25 -3.81
C ILE A 90 1.48 6.55 -3.14
N ASN A 91 2.69 6.60 -3.65
CA ASN A 91 3.10 7.32 -4.86
C ASN A 91 2.73 6.55 -6.15
N ASP A 92 2.90 7.20 -7.29
CA ASP A 92 2.69 6.56 -8.60
C ASP A 92 3.65 5.36 -8.77
N PRO A 93 3.15 4.15 -9.07
CA PRO A 93 3.99 2.96 -9.17
C PRO A 93 5.09 3.06 -10.25
N SER A 94 4.82 3.72 -11.38
CA SER A 94 5.78 3.86 -12.48
C SER A 94 6.89 4.84 -12.10
N ALA A 95 6.54 5.97 -11.49
CA ALA A 95 7.51 6.94 -10.98
C ALA A 95 8.42 6.32 -9.91
N VAL A 96 7.84 5.59 -8.96
CA VAL A 96 8.61 4.88 -7.91
C VAL A 96 9.60 3.88 -8.52
N ARG A 97 9.23 3.19 -9.59
CA ARG A 97 10.11 2.24 -10.28
C ARG A 97 11.23 2.93 -11.05
N ASN A 98 10.95 4.08 -11.67
CA ASN A 98 11.84 4.75 -12.61
C ASN A 98 12.71 5.84 -11.98
N MET A 99 12.42 6.29 -10.75
CA MET A 99 13.24 7.25 -10.00
C MET A 99 13.82 6.63 -8.71
N PRO A 100 14.80 5.72 -8.81
CA PRO A 100 15.52 5.28 -7.63
C PRO A 100 16.29 6.49 -7.03
N GLU A 101 15.90 6.91 -5.83
CA GLU A 101 16.38 8.13 -5.15
C GLU A 101 17.92 8.29 -5.13
N LYS A 102 18.66 7.17 -5.09
CA LYS A 102 20.14 7.17 -5.11
C LYS A 102 20.75 7.60 -6.45
N LEU A 103 20.06 7.40 -7.57
CA LEU A 103 20.55 7.80 -8.89
C LEU A 103 20.09 9.21 -9.27
N TYR A 104 18.89 9.60 -8.84
CA TYR A 104 18.35 10.94 -9.10
C TYR A 104 19.12 12.06 -8.38
N SER A 105 19.80 11.73 -7.27
CA SER A 105 20.61 12.70 -6.50
C SER A 105 21.96 13.04 -7.16
N MET A 106 22.30 12.42 -8.29
CA MET A 106 23.55 12.63 -9.03
C MET A 106 23.38 13.45 -10.31
N GLU A 107 22.16 13.94 -10.58
CA GLU A 107 21.84 14.92 -11.63
C GLU A 107 21.67 16.32 -11.05
#